data_AF-A0AA39H3D7-F1
#
_entry.id   AF-A0AA39H3D7-F1
#
_cell.length_a   1.000
_cell.length_b   1.000
_cell.length_c   1.000
_cell.angle_alpha   90.00
_cell.angle_beta   90.00
_cell.angle_gamma   90.00
#
_symmetry.space_group_name_H-M   'P 1'
#
loop_
_entity.id
_entity.type
_entity.pdbx_description
1 polymer ?
#
loop_
_entity_poly.entity_id
_entity_poly.type
_entity_poly.pdbx_seq_one_letter_code
_entity_poly.pdbx_strand_id
1 'polypeptide(L)'
;MLNSIVNFVITNLHRVPRFNFQFKHVKPAFDLTWFGDYLQSLFFLGFICLLFTSLLLLTITIEWICRCCSRKAAGRTRREVRNLSISLFLISAVCFILLGFCFFGNEHLNRGVTSAVAGIDDTIKNIKYANEQCTIFSGIRENATQHINDLISIVNTKAHEHPEVNQTDLTEAHHLLTGLSHEVDGLQTGLEKMQHVLKNIDFLEDQRNAVDYYEFERWAVCITLLIIISSVLFLGATFFCQRSWKGSVLFSAFGVVIFILSWSIFSISLPVLTALSDLCLEGDQYVSAHLSREMIETIKFYKTCNPKPSHDNLPPSIPVDQINSKLVSLQASETKLDALLGSLFNHSSEISNATAFLSFDISQSLKSVGALETTVACYAYHDDVKAMYKGICYTGITGTLIFTASLFLLGVLFFTLLLIVSRSWYLFSRQEALISEKCPYHRPNPYGKFFTLDRHGCPKRIFMRPTDYGEVDENDPFFPRNNDSTIPVDIYGTHVYNPRTRFANSLERTEPSTGTTTVTGGGANNPSTPLLDNSGGPSTPLWNHRSGSNFNAQASAPPATNSVIRSGGFEDAYGRYQEQFDV
;
A
#
# COMPACT_ATOMS: atom_id res chain seq x y z
N MET A 1 -1.98 -26.92 6.60
CA MET A 1 -2.54 -27.04 5.24
C MET A 1 -2.08 -25.91 4.33
N LEU A 2 -2.42 -24.64 4.59
CA LEU A 2 -2.10 -23.50 3.71
C LEU A 2 -0.60 -23.41 3.35
N ASN A 3 0.30 -23.45 4.33
CA ASN A 3 1.75 -23.45 4.12
C ASN A 3 2.25 -24.58 3.20
N SER A 4 1.58 -25.74 3.22
CA SER A 4 1.90 -26.87 2.33
C SER A 4 1.51 -26.58 0.88
N ILE A 5 0.42 -25.85 0.66
CA ILE A 5 -0.03 -25.38 -0.67
C ILE A 5 0.94 -24.30 -1.18
N VAL A 6 1.32 -23.34 -0.33
CA VAL A 6 2.32 -22.30 -0.63
C VAL A 6 3.64 -22.94 -1.07
N ASN A 7 4.21 -23.83 -0.26
CA ASN A 7 5.46 -24.52 -0.59
C ASN A 7 5.35 -25.38 -1.87
N PHE A 8 4.20 -26.01 -2.12
CA PHE A 8 3.94 -26.73 -3.37
C PHE A 8 3.91 -25.79 -4.58
N VAL A 9 3.22 -24.66 -4.50
CA VAL A 9 3.16 -23.65 -5.58
C VAL A 9 4.55 -23.10 -5.88
N ILE A 10 5.28 -22.67 -4.84
CA ILE A 10 6.66 -22.17 -4.95
C ILE A 10 7.55 -23.21 -5.68
N THR A 11 7.55 -24.47 -5.22
CA THR A 11 8.36 -25.54 -5.78
C THR A 11 8.01 -25.88 -7.24
N ASN A 12 6.75 -25.73 -7.65
CA ASN A 12 6.34 -26.02 -9.02
C ASN A 12 6.55 -24.84 -9.97
N LEU A 13 6.39 -23.60 -9.52
CA LEU A 13 6.66 -22.41 -10.33
C LEU A 13 8.15 -22.24 -10.62
N HIS A 14 9.02 -22.51 -9.63
CA HIS A 14 10.48 -22.50 -9.80
C HIS A 14 11.00 -23.58 -10.78
N ARG A 15 10.20 -24.64 -11.02
CA ARG A 15 10.49 -25.68 -12.03
C ARG A 15 10.06 -25.30 -13.44
N VAL A 16 9.38 -24.17 -13.64
CA VAL A 16 8.99 -23.71 -14.97
C VAL A 16 10.24 -23.19 -15.69
N PRO A 17 10.62 -23.74 -16.86
CA PRO A 17 11.85 -23.34 -17.54
C PRO A 17 11.78 -21.87 -17.97
N ARG A 18 12.78 -21.08 -17.54
CA ARG A 18 12.92 -19.66 -17.88
C ARG A 18 13.59 -19.55 -19.25
N PHE A 19 13.09 -18.66 -20.12
CA PHE A 19 13.71 -18.35 -21.40
C PHE A 19 13.82 -16.84 -21.61
N ASN A 20 14.99 -16.34 -22.02
CA ASN A 20 15.15 -14.93 -22.40
C ASN A 20 14.61 -14.65 -23.82
N PHE A 21 14.68 -13.40 -24.29
CA PHE A 21 14.22 -13.03 -25.63
C PHE A 21 15.02 -13.66 -26.79
N GLN A 22 16.18 -14.29 -26.50
CA GLN A 22 16.96 -15.09 -27.46
C GLN A 22 16.59 -16.58 -27.41
N PHE A 23 15.51 -16.95 -26.70
CA PHE A 23 15.07 -18.33 -26.46
C PHE A 23 16.14 -19.22 -25.78
N LYS A 24 17.13 -18.62 -25.11
CA LYS A 24 18.12 -19.33 -24.30
C LYS A 24 17.51 -19.65 -22.94
N HIS A 25 17.77 -20.86 -22.46
CA HIS A 25 17.35 -21.28 -21.12
C HIS A 25 18.12 -20.50 -20.04
N VAL A 26 17.41 -19.85 -19.13
CA VAL A 26 17.95 -19.06 -18.01
C VAL A 26 17.79 -19.87 -16.72
N LYS A 27 18.66 -19.66 -15.72
CA LYS A 27 18.45 -20.25 -14.38
C LYS A 27 17.31 -19.50 -13.66
N PRO A 28 16.49 -20.18 -12.84
CA PRO A 28 15.46 -19.53 -12.00
C PRO A 28 16.05 -18.86 -10.73
N ALA A 29 17.27 -18.34 -10.84
CA ALA A 29 17.92 -17.59 -9.77
C ALA A 29 17.38 -16.14 -9.80
N PHE A 30 16.80 -15.69 -8.69
CA PHE A 30 16.20 -14.37 -8.60
C PHE A 30 17.23 -13.25 -8.80
N ASP A 31 16.96 -12.34 -9.74
CA ASP A 31 17.77 -11.14 -9.99
C ASP A 31 16.88 -10.00 -10.50
N LEU A 32 17.15 -8.76 -10.07
CA LEU A 32 16.43 -7.55 -10.49
C LEU A 32 17.28 -6.63 -11.39
N THR A 33 18.42 -7.09 -11.90
CA THR A 33 19.21 -6.31 -12.89
C THR A 33 18.36 -5.87 -14.09
N TRP A 34 18.33 -4.57 -14.34
CA TRP A 34 17.60 -3.99 -15.48
C TRP A 34 18.13 -4.57 -16.81
N PHE A 35 17.21 -5.09 -17.62
CA PHE A 35 17.49 -5.84 -18.86
C PHE A 35 18.30 -7.15 -18.70
N GLY A 36 18.54 -7.64 -17.48
CA GLY A 36 19.18 -8.93 -17.23
C GLY A 36 18.36 -10.12 -17.76
N ASP A 37 19.03 -11.24 -18.05
CA ASP A 37 18.41 -12.43 -18.66
C ASP A 37 17.20 -12.97 -17.88
N TYR A 38 17.25 -12.91 -16.54
CA TYR A 38 16.14 -13.32 -15.68
C TYR A 38 14.92 -12.40 -15.83
N LEU A 39 15.12 -11.07 -15.79
CA LEU A 39 14.04 -10.09 -15.96
C LEU A 39 13.44 -10.15 -17.37
N GLN A 40 14.26 -10.37 -18.42
CA GLN A 40 13.76 -10.68 -19.76
C GLN A 40 12.85 -11.92 -19.77
N SER A 41 13.17 -12.96 -18.98
CA SER A 41 12.36 -14.17 -18.91
C SER A 41 11.00 -13.97 -18.22
N LEU A 42 10.92 -13.04 -17.26
CA LEU A 42 9.65 -12.62 -16.64
C LEU A 42 8.77 -11.89 -17.65
N PHE A 43 9.34 -10.96 -18.43
CA PHE A 43 8.61 -10.29 -19.51
C PHE A 43 8.20 -11.25 -20.62
N PHE A 44 9.02 -12.25 -20.95
CA PHE A 44 8.67 -13.30 -21.93
C PHE A 44 7.49 -14.16 -21.47
N LEU A 45 7.43 -14.54 -20.19
CA LEU A 45 6.27 -15.24 -19.60
C LEU A 45 4.99 -14.38 -19.68
N GLY A 46 5.09 -13.08 -19.41
CA GLY A 46 3.99 -12.13 -19.60
C GLY A 46 3.56 -12.06 -21.06
N PHE A 47 4.50 -11.94 -21.99
CA PHE A 47 4.22 -11.89 -23.44
C PHE A 47 3.47 -13.14 -23.94
N ILE A 48 3.80 -14.34 -23.46
CA ILE A 48 3.04 -15.57 -23.76
C ILE A 48 1.58 -15.45 -23.29
N CYS A 49 1.32 -14.87 -22.12
CA CYS A 49 -0.03 -14.64 -21.62
C CYS A 49 -0.80 -13.61 -22.46
N LEU A 50 -0.15 -12.53 -22.92
CA LEU A 50 -0.74 -11.57 -23.85
C LEU A 50 -1.06 -12.19 -25.22
N LEU A 51 -0.18 -13.06 -25.75
CA LEU A 51 -0.45 -13.79 -27.00
C LEU A 51 -1.68 -14.70 -26.85
N PHE A 52 -1.79 -15.46 -25.75
CA PHE A 52 -2.95 -16.29 -25.47
C PHE A 52 -4.24 -15.45 -25.35
N THR A 53 -4.17 -14.31 -24.66
CA THR A 53 -5.26 -13.33 -24.56
C THR A 53 -5.69 -12.80 -25.93
N SER A 54 -4.73 -12.54 -26.82
CA SER A 54 -4.99 -12.09 -28.19
C SER A 54 -5.70 -13.15 -29.03
N LEU A 55 -5.35 -14.43 -28.88
CA LEU A 55 -6.04 -15.55 -29.54
C LEU A 55 -7.49 -15.71 -29.02
N LEU A 56 -7.72 -15.52 -27.71
CA LEU A 56 -9.08 -15.51 -27.14
C LEU A 56 -9.89 -14.31 -27.67
N LEU A 57 -9.31 -13.10 -27.72
CA LEU A 57 -9.97 -11.92 -28.25
C LEU A 57 -10.29 -12.06 -29.74
N LEU A 58 -9.36 -12.59 -30.53
CA LEU A 58 -9.57 -12.92 -31.95
C LEU A 58 -10.72 -13.92 -32.13
N THR A 59 -10.82 -14.93 -31.26
CA THR A 59 -11.93 -15.90 -31.28
C THR A 59 -13.28 -15.23 -31.01
N ILE A 60 -13.36 -14.30 -30.05
CA ILE A 60 -14.57 -13.50 -29.78
C ILE A 60 -14.92 -12.64 -31.01
N THR A 61 -13.95 -11.94 -31.59
CA THR A 61 -14.17 -11.08 -32.77
C THR A 61 -14.60 -11.87 -34.00
N ILE A 62 -14.02 -13.05 -34.25
CA ILE A 62 -14.43 -13.93 -35.35
C ILE A 62 -15.87 -14.43 -35.14
N GLU A 63 -16.24 -14.94 -33.96
CA GLU A 63 -17.64 -15.30 -33.69
C GLU A 63 -18.57 -14.10 -33.86
N TRP A 64 -18.21 -12.90 -33.35
CA TRP A 64 -19.04 -11.71 -33.50
C TRP A 64 -19.27 -11.33 -34.98
N ILE A 65 -18.21 -11.26 -35.79
CA ILE A 65 -18.31 -10.99 -37.24
C ILE A 65 -19.15 -12.07 -37.94
N CYS A 66 -18.85 -13.35 -37.69
CA CYS A 66 -19.58 -14.46 -38.29
C CYS A 66 -21.08 -14.45 -37.91
N ARG A 67 -21.45 -14.07 -36.68
CA ARG A 67 -22.86 -13.94 -36.26
C ARG A 67 -23.54 -12.71 -36.84
N CYS A 68 -22.84 -11.59 -37.00
CA CYS A 68 -23.36 -10.40 -37.68
C CYS A 68 -23.63 -10.65 -39.17
N CYS A 69 -22.74 -11.38 -39.87
CA CYS A 69 -22.92 -11.73 -41.28
C CYS A 69 -23.91 -12.90 -41.49
N SER A 70 -23.94 -13.90 -40.60
CA SER A 70 -24.81 -15.09 -40.71
C SER A 70 -26.27 -14.80 -40.33
N ARG A 71 -27.02 -14.18 -41.24
CA ARG A 71 -28.46 -13.84 -41.14
C ARG A 71 -29.39 -15.08 -41.05
N LYS A 72 -29.27 -15.90 -40.01
CA LYS A 72 -30.05 -17.14 -39.82
C LYS A 72 -31.35 -16.91 -39.04
N ALA A 73 -32.48 -17.05 -39.74
CA ALA A 73 -33.83 -16.78 -39.23
C ALA A 73 -34.43 -17.84 -38.27
N ALA A 74 -33.59 -18.59 -37.55
CA ALA A 74 -34.05 -19.59 -36.57
C ALA A 74 -34.55 -18.90 -35.27
N GLY A 75 -35.87 -18.86 -35.07
CA GLY A 75 -36.48 -18.26 -33.88
C GLY A 75 -36.43 -19.18 -32.66
N ARG A 76 -35.53 -18.91 -31.71
CA ARG A 76 -35.57 -19.56 -30.38
C ARG A 76 -36.88 -19.23 -29.66
N THR A 77 -37.36 -20.19 -28.87
CA THR A 77 -38.60 -20.08 -28.10
C THR A 77 -38.48 -19.10 -26.94
N ARG A 78 -39.62 -18.56 -26.46
CA ARG A 78 -39.69 -17.69 -25.27
C ARG A 78 -39.07 -18.34 -24.02
N ARG A 79 -39.09 -19.69 -23.94
CA ARG A 79 -38.47 -20.48 -22.87
C ARG A 79 -36.94 -20.43 -22.94
N GLU A 80 -36.34 -20.66 -24.10
CA GLU A 80 -34.88 -20.61 -24.27
C GLU A 80 -34.27 -19.24 -23.97
N VAL A 81 -34.91 -18.15 -24.41
CA VAL A 81 -34.41 -16.79 -24.12
C VAL A 81 -34.53 -16.46 -22.61
N ARG A 82 -35.49 -17.06 -21.90
CA ARG A 82 -35.54 -16.98 -20.42
C ARG A 82 -34.40 -17.77 -19.79
N ASN A 83 -34.16 -19.00 -20.23
CA ASN A 83 -33.10 -19.84 -19.68
C ASN A 83 -31.71 -19.21 -19.91
N LEU A 84 -31.45 -18.67 -21.10
CA LEU A 84 -30.24 -17.90 -21.44
C LEU A 84 -30.02 -16.71 -20.49
N SER A 85 -31.07 -15.92 -20.23
CA SER A 85 -31.03 -14.77 -19.32
C SER A 85 -30.70 -15.20 -17.87
N ILE A 86 -31.21 -16.35 -17.43
CA ILE A 86 -30.85 -16.95 -16.13
C ILE A 86 -29.39 -17.41 -16.12
N SER A 87 -28.91 -18.07 -17.17
CA SER A 87 -27.50 -18.49 -17.27
C SER A 87 -26.53 -17.31 -17.25
N LEU A 88 -26.83 -16.21 -17.96
CA LEU A 88 -26.03 -14.98 -17.93
C LEU A 88 -25.99 -14.35 -16.54
N PHE A 89 -27.12 -14.31 -15.83
CA PHE A 89 -27.18 -13.83 -14.45
C PHE A 89 -26.36 -14.71 -13.49
N LEU A 90 -26.47 -16.04 -13.58
CA LEU A 90 -25.69 -16.97 -12.75
C LEU A 90 -24.18 -16.84 -12.98
N ILE A 91 -23.74 -16.76 -14.24
CA ILE A 91 -22.31 -16.54 -14.55
C ILE A 91 -21.85 -15.18 -13.99
N SER A 92 -22.65 -14.12 -14.14
CA SER A 92 -22.34 -12.81 -13.56
C SER A 92 -22.23 -12.84 -12.03
N ALA A 93 -23.06 -13.64 -11.35
CA ALA A 93 -22.97 -13.81 -9.89
C ALA A 93 -21.68 -14.53 -9.46
N VAL A 94 -21.23 -15.56 -10.21
CA VAL A 94 -19.94 -16.20 -9.98
C VAL A 94 -18.77 -15.24 -10.26
N CYS A 95 -18.87 -14.38 -11.28
CA CYS A 95 -17.88 -13.33 -11.53
C CYS A 95 -17.76 -12.35 -10.35
N PHE A 96 -18.85 -12.00 -9.67
CA PHE A 96 -18.79 -11.16 -8.45
C PHE A 96 -18.09 -11.86 -7.28
N ILE A 97 -18.32 -13.17 -7.09
CA ILE A 97 -17.62 -13.96 -6.06
C ILE A 97 -16.11 -13.98 -6.36
N LEU A 98 -15.71 -14.20 -7.63
CA LEU A 98 -14.31 -14.14 -8.05
C LEU A 98 -13.69 -12.76 -7.92
N LEU A 99 -14.43 -11.67 -8.18
CA LEU A 99 -13.96 -10.30 -7.90
C LEU A 99 -13.74 -10.08 -6.40
N GLY A 100 -14.59 -10.62 -5.52
CA GLY A 100 -14.37 -10.60 -4.08
C GLY A 100 -13.04 -11.26 -3.69
N PHE A 101 -12.72 -12.42 -4.27
CA PHE A 101 -11.42 -13.06 -4.10
C PHE A 101 -10.26 -12.27 -4.72
N CYS A 102 -10.48 -11.51 -5.81
CA CYS A 102 -9.46 -10.62 -6.38
C CYS A 102 -9.14 -9.44 -5.44
N PHE A 103 -10.16 -8.79 -4.88
CA PHE A 103 -9.97 -7.74 -3.86
C PHE A 103 -9.25 -8.29 -2.63
N PHE A 104 -9.69 -9.44 -2.11
CA PHE A 104 -9.06 -10.11 -0.97
C PHE A 104 -7.58 -10.46 -1.26
N GLY A 105 -7.28 -11.07 -2.40
CA GLY A 105 -5.91 -11.44 -2.78
C GLY A 105 -4.98 -10.24 -2.94
N ASN A 106 -5.47 -9.15 -3.54
CA ASN A 106 -4.72 -7.89 -3.69
C ASN A 106 -4.40 -7.23 -2.33
N GLU A 107 -5.37 -7.21 -1.42
CA GLU A 107 -5.22 -6.65 -0.08
C GLU A 107 -4.37 -7.53 0.83
N HIS A 108 -4.48 -8.87 0.71
CA HIS A 108 -3.66 -9.81 1.45
C HIS A 108 -2.19 -9.77 1.00
N LEU A 109 -1.94 -9.55 -0.30
CA LEU A 109 -0.59 -9.25 -0.81
C LEU A 109 -0.04 -7.97 -0.18
N ASN A 110 -0.79 -6.87 -0.25
CA ASN A 110 -0.39 -5.58 0.33
C ASN A 110 -0.04 -5.70 1.82
N ARG A 111 -0.89 -6.32 2.64
CA ARG A 111 -0.59 -6.59 4.07
C ARG A 111 0.67 -7.42 4.27
N GLY A 112 0.94 -8.38 3.38
CA GLY A 112 2.19 -9.15 3.38
C GLY A 112 3.42 -8.28 3.11
N VAL A 113 3.34 -7.39 2.12
CA VAL A 113 4.43 -6.47 1.76
C VAL A 113 4.61 -5.38 2.82
N THR A 114 3.55 -4.71 3.30
CA THR A 114 3.63 -3.71 4.37
C THR A 114 4.21 -4.31 5.65
N SER A 115 3.78 -5.53 6.04
CA SER A 115 4.37 -6.24 7.19
C SER A 115 5.83 -6.59 7.00
N ALA A 116 6.30 -6.75 5.76
CA ALA A 116 7.70 -6.99 5.47
C ALA A 116 8.50 -5.68 5.48
N VAL A 117 8.01 -4.63 4.82
CA VAL A 117 8.58 -3.27 4.77
C VAL A 117 8.79 -2.72 6.19
N ALA A 118 7.80 -2.84 7.08
CA ALA A 118 7.94 -2.46 8.48
C ALA A 118 9.08 -3.21 9.18
N GLY A 119 9.17 -4.53 8.99
CA GLY A 119 10.28 -5.33 9.53
C GLY A 119 11.66 -4.93 8.97
N ILE A 120 11.76 -4.47 7.71
CA ILE A 120 13.02 -3.89 7.20
C ILE A 120 13.30 -2.54 7.86
N ASP A 121 12.28 -1.68 7.97
CA ASP A 121 12.36 -0.33 8.53
C ASP A 121 12.83 -0.33 10.00
N ASP A 122 12.27 -1.22 10.82
CA ASP A 122 12.66 -1.39 12.22
C ASP A 122 14.02 -2.09 12.38
N THR A 123 14.33 -3.10 11.53
CA THR A 123 15.68 -3.68 11.46
C THR A 123 16.74 -2.63 11.10
N ILE A 124 16.45 -1.73 10.16
CA ILE A 124 17.34 -0.62 9.76
C ILE A 124 17.55 0.35 10.93
N LYS A 125 16.49 0.75 11.65
CA LYS A 125 16.60 1.62 12.84
C LYS A 125 17.47 0.99 13.92
N ASN A 126 17.23 -0.29 14.22
CA ASN A 126 17.96 -1.01 15.26
C ASN A 126 19.46 -1.17 14.89
N ILE A 127 19.79 -1.40 13.61
CA ILE A 127 21.19 -1.44 13.15
C ILE A 127 21.84 -0.04 13.21
N LYS A 128 21.13 1.02 12.80
CA LYS A 128 21.63 2.41 12.91
C LYS A 128 21.95 2.76 14.38
N TYR A 129 21.04 2.42 15.30
CA TYR A 129 21.22 2.61 16.73
C TYR A 129 22.38 1.76 17.29
N ALA A 130 22.52 0.50 16.88
CA ALA A 130 23.65 -0.35 17.27
C ALA A 130 25.00 0.25 16.84
N ASN A 131 25.08 0.80 15.62
CA ASN A 131 26.30 1.44 15.10
C ASN A 131 26.60 2.78 15.80
N GLU A 132 25.56 3.52 16.22
CA GLU A 132 25.71 4.70 17.08
C GLU A 132 26.28 4.31 18.46
N GLN A 133 25.78 3.24 19.08
CA GLN A 133 26.36 2.71 20.34
C GLN A 133 27.83 2.28 20.17
N CYS A 134 28.21 1.64 19.05
CA CYS A 134 29.63 1.37 18.75
C CYS A 134 30.47 2.66 18.66
N THR A 135 29.91 3.72 18.08
CA THR A 135 30.60 5.00 17.90
C THR A 135 30.81 5.71 19.25
N ILE A 136 29.79 5.71 20.11
CA ILE A 136 29.88 6.21 21.50
C ILE A 136 30.94 5.43 22.28
N PHE A 137 30.97 4.11 22.15
CA PHE A 137 31.94 3.26 22.84
C PHE A 137 33.38 3.45 22.32
N SER A 138 33.60 3.73 21.02
CA SER A 138 34.93 4.13 20.51
C SER A 138 35.44 5.40 21.20
N GLY A 139 34.60 6.41 21.37
CA GLY A 139 34.96 7.64 22.08
C GLY A 139 35.36 7.40 23.54
N ILE A 140 34.66 6.50 24.24
CA ILE A 140 35.01 6.11 25.62
C ILE A 140 36.34 5.33 25.65
N ARG A 141 36.59 4.45 24.67
CA ARG A 141 37.87 3.74 24.52
C ARG A 141 39.02 4.72 24.27
N GLU A 142 38.79 5.75 23.45
CA GLU A 142 39.79 6.79 23.15
C GLU A 142 40.13 7.64 24.38
N ASN A 143 39.13 8.01 25.19
CA ASN A 143 39.36 8.64 26.50
C ASN A 143 40.14 7.72 27.45
N ALA A 144 39.76 6.45 27.57
CA ALA A 144 40.47 5.49 28.41
C ALA A 144 41.94 5.33 27.98
N THR A 145 42.19 5.31 26.67
CA THR A 145 43.55 5.27 26.10
C THR A 145 44.35 6.52 26.48
N GLN A 146 43.73 7.71 26.46
CA GLN A 146 44.38 8.96 26.90
C GLN A 146 44.68 8.92 28.41
N HIS A 147 43.69 8.60 29.26
CA HIS A 147 43.88 8.53 30.71
C HIS A 147 44.91 7.47 31.15
N ILE A 148 45.05 6.34 30.43
CA ILE A 148 46.14 5.37 30.66
C ILE A 148 47.51 6.00 30.35
N ASN A 149 47.66 6.70 29.23
CA ASN A 149 48.92 7.35 28.86
C ASN A 149 49.28 8.51 29.82
N ASP A 150 48.29 9.30 30.24
CA ASP A 150 48.46 10.34 31.25
C ASP A 150 48.89 9.74 32.60
N LEU A 151 48.24 8.67 33.05
CA LEU A 151 48.61 7.94 34.28
C LEU A 151 50.02 7.35 34.19
N ILE A 152 50.43 6.80 33.03
CA ILE A 152 51.82 6.38 32.78
C ILE A 152 52.78 7.58 32.95
N SER A 153 52.44 8.77 32.44
CA SER A 153 53.29 9.96 32.56
C SER A 153 53.41 10.46 34.01
N ILE A 154 52.31 10.44 34.77
CA ILE A 154 52.25 10.86 36.17
C ILE A 154 53.05 9.90 37.05
N VAL A 155 52.88 8.58 36.87
CA VAL A 155 53.63 7.55 37.62
C VAL A 155 55.13 7.64 37.33
N ASN A 156 55.53 7.81 36.06
CA ASN A 156 56.93 8.06 35.70
C ASN A 156 57.49 9.31 36.39
N THR A 157 56.73 10.40 36.42
CA THR A 157 57.15 11.66 37.05
C THR A 157 57.31 11.50 38.57
N LYS A 158 56.33 10.90 39.25
CA LYS A 158 56.37 10.66 40.70
C LYS A 158 57.46 9.67 41.12
N ALA A 159 57.79 8.69 40.27
CA ALA A 159 58.93 7.80 40.51
C ALA A 159 60.28 8.53 40.44
N HIS A 160 60.41 9.58 39.62
CA HIS A 160 61.62 10.42 39.60
C HIS A 160 61.68 11.41 40.78
N GLU A 161 60.53 11.91 41.26
CA GLU A 161 60.44 12.75 42.45
C GLU A 161 60.75 11.96 43.75
N HIS A 162 60.43 10.66 43.78
CA HIS A 162 60.60 9.79 44.94
C HIS A 162 61.44 8.54 44.62
N PRO A 163 62.78 8.63 44.56
CA PRO A 163 63.67 7.49 44.30
C PRO A 163 63.77 6.47 45.45
N GLU A 164 62.97 6.65 46.51
CA GLU A 164 62.90 5.78 47.71
C GLU A 164 61.77 4.73 47.61
N VAL A 165 60.99 4.75 46.53
CA VAL A 165 59.84 3.86 46.27
C VAL A 165 60.30 2.42 45.98
N ASN A 166 59.50 1.41 46.35
CA ASN A 166 59.83 0.00 46.09
C ASN A 166 59.89 -0.29 44.58
N GLN A 167 61.11 -0.49 44.08
CA GLN A 167 61.39 -0.74 42.67
C GLN A 167 60.65 -1.96 42.10
N THR A 168 60.39 -2.98 42.93
CA THR A 168 59.69 -4.22 42.51
C THR A 168 58.24 -3.92 42.16
N ASP A 169 57.53 -3.30 43.10
CA ASP A 169 56.12 -2.92 42.94
C ASP A 169 55.98 -1.89 41.81
N LEU A 170 56.92 -0.93 41.69
CA LEU A 170 56.94 0.02 40.59
C LEU A 170 57.06 -0.66 39.21
N THR A 171 57.86 -1.73 39.08
CA THR A 171 57.88 -2.52 37.85
C THR A 171 56.60 -3.31 37.61
N GLU A 172 55.90 -3.76 38.67
CA GLU A 172 54.58 -4.38 38.53
C GLU A 172 53.50 -3.35 38.13
N ALA A 173 53.56 -2.11 38.65
CA ALA A 173 52.69 -1.00 38.25
C ALA A 173 52.81 -0.70 36.76
N HIS A 174 54.05 -0.58 36.24
CA HIS A 174 54.28 -0.36 34.81
C HIS A 174 53.87 -1.56 33.95
N HIS A 175 54.07 -2.80 34.43
CA HIS A 175 53.57 -3.98 33.73
C HIS A 175 52.04 -3.99 33.63
N LEU A 176 51.33 -3.66 34.72
CA LEU A 176 49.87 -3.52 34.72
C LEU A 176 49.41 -2.41 33.77
N LEU A 177 49.97 -1.19 33.88
CA LEU A 177 49.64 -0.07 32.98
C LEU A 177 49.82 -0.41 31.49
N THR A 178 50.92 -1.07 31.14
CA THR A 178 51.18 -1.51 29.76
C THR A 178 50.17 -2.58 29.31
N GLY A 179 49.80 -3.49 30.21
CA GLY A 179 48.76 -4.49 29.98
C GLY A 179 47.36 -3.89 29.77
N LEU A 180 46.99 -2.87 30.58
CA LEU A 180 45.74 -2.14 30.40
C LEU A 180 45.69 -1.45 29.02
N SER A 181 46.78 -0.78 28.60
CA SER A 181 46.84 -0.16 27.27
C SER A 181 46.63 -1.19 26.16
N HIS A 182 47.31 -2.34 26.23
CA HIS A 182 47.20 -3.41 25.25
C HIS A 182 45.78 -4.01 25.19
N GLU A 183 45.11 -4.21 26.32
CA GLU A 183 43.74 -4.72 26.33
C GLU A 183 42.71 -3.67 25.85
N VAL A 184 42.89 -2.38 26.15
CA VAL A 184 42.04 -1.29 25.63
C VAL A 184 42.19 -1.11 24.13
N ASP A 185 43.42 -1.15 23.58
CA ASP A 185 43.64 -1.22 22.14
C ASP A 185 43.04 -2.52 21.55
N GLY A 186 43.13 -3.62 22.30
CA GLY A 186 42.47 -4.88 21.99
C GLY A 186 40.93 -4.86 22.00
N LEU A 187 40.28 -3.75 22.38
CA LEU A 187 38.83 -3.53 22.17
C LEU A 187 38.54 -2.96 20.77
N GLN A 188 39.47 -2.21 20.18
CA GLN A 188 39.30 -1.55 18.88
C GLN A 188 38.99 -2.57 17.78
N THR A 189 39.70 -3.70 17.74
CA THR A 189 39.47 -4.76 16.72
C THR A 189 38.06 -5.37 16.82
N GLY A 190 37.49 -5.45 18.04
CA GLY A 190 36.12 -5.91 18.24
C GLY A 190 35.09 -4.88 17.76
N LEU A 191 35.32 -3.61 18.09
CA LEU A 191 34.52 -2.45 17.65
C LEU A 191 34.52 -2.31 16.12
N GLU A 192 35.69 -2.33 15.48
CA GLU A 192 35.84 -2.23 14.02
C GLU A 192 35.15 -3.39 13.30
N LYS A 193 35.30 -4.63 13.79
CA LYS A 193 34.56 -5.77 13.25
C LYS A 193 33.05 -5.55 13.37
N MET A 194 32.56 -5.09 14.53
CA MET A 194 31.14 -4.85 14.74
C MET A 194 30.60 -3.74 13.83
N GLN A 195 31.29 -2.60 13.72
CA GLN A 195 30.95 -1.54 12.78
C GLN A 195 30.96 -2.05 11.32
N HIS A 196 31.91 -2.90 10.93
CA HIS A 196 31.93 -3.52 9.60
C HIS A 196 30.69 -4.41 9.34
N VAL A 197 30.20 -5.15 10.34
CA VAL A 197 28.94 -5.90 10.19
C VAL A 197 27.75 -4.96 10.03
N LEU A 198 27.67 -3.89 10.82
CA LEU A 198 26.51 -2.98 10.89
C LEU A 198 26.46 -1.91 9.77
N LYS A 199 27.53 -1.76 8.99
CA LYS A 199 27.68 -0.74 7.92
C LYS A 199 27.20 -1.26 6.55
N ASN A 200 26.96 -0.33 5.62
CA ASN A 200 26.49 -0.57 4.25
C ASN A 200 25.04 -1.09 4.15
N ILE A 201 24.19 -0.71 5.12
CA ILE A 201 22.74 -0.97 5.09
C ILE A 201 21.97 -0.08 4.10
N ASP A 202 22.66 0.83 3.40
CA ASP A 202 22.07 1.77 2.44
C ASP A 202 21.26 1.04 1.35
N PHE A 203 21.74 -0.14 0.92
CA PHE A 203 21.00 -1.05 0.04
C PHE A 203 19.63 -1.48 0.61
N LEU A 204 19.55 -1.79 1.92
CA LEU A 204 18.28 -2.16 2.55
C LEU A 204 17.32 -0.96 2.59
N GLU A 205 17.83 0.24 2.80
CA GLU A 205 17.05 1.48 2.83
C GLU A 205 16.53 1.84 1.42
N ASP A 206 17.37 1.72 0.39
CA ASP A 206 16.97 1.87 -1.02
C ASP A 206 15.92 0.83 -1.43
N GLN A 207 16.12 -0.46 -1.11
CA GLN A 207 15.13 -1.50 -1.42
C GLN A 207 13.83 -1.29 -0.63
N ARG A 208 13.90 -0.89 0.65
CA ARG A 208 12.73 -0.54 1.48
C ARG A 208 11.93 0.60 0.86
N ASN A 209 12.59 1.68 0.43
CA ASN A 209 11.94 2.83 -0.19
C ASN A 209 11.34 2.50 -1.56
N ALA A 210 12.04 1.71 -2.38
CA ALA A 210 11.54 1.27 -3.68
C ALA A 210 10.32 0.35 -3.55
N VAL A 211 10.34 -0.63 -2.64
CA VAL A 211 9.23 -1.56 -2.42
C VAL A 211 7.99 -0.86 -1.86
N ASP A 212 8.15 0.05 -0.89
CA ASP A 212 7.05 0.83 -0.31
C ASP A 212 6.34 1.68 -1.38
N TYR A 213 7.12 2.37 -2.22
CA TYR A 213 6.60 3.16 -3.35
C TYR A 213 5.86 2.30 -4.39
N TYR A 214 6.52 1.25 -4.90
CA TYR A 214 5.95 0.42 -5.97
C TYR A 214 4.76 -0.42 -5.51
N GLU A 215 4.72 -0.87 -4.25
CA GLU A 215 3.56 -1.59 -3.72
C GLU A 215 2.35 -0.66 -3.56
N PHE A 216 2.56 0.58 -3.10
CA PHE A 216 1.48 1.57 -3.02
C PHE A 216 0.86 1.86 -4.40
N GLU A 217 1.69 2.11 -5.43
CA GLU A 217 1.20 2.29 -6.81
C GLU A 217 0.46 1.04 -7.30
N ARG A 218 1.06 -0.15 -7.11
CA ARG A 218 0.48 -1.44 -7.54
C ARG A 218 -0.87 -1.70 -6.89
N TRP A 219 -0.99 -1.52 -5.58
CA TRP A 219 -2.22 -1.73 -4.81
C TRP A 219 -3.31 -0.73 -5.24
N ALA A 220 -2.98 0.55 -5.39
CA ALA A 220 -3.94 1.60 -5.78
C ALA A 220 -4.49 1.38 -7.21
N VAL A 221 -3.61 1.09 -8.17
CA VAL A 221 -3.98 0.78 -9.56
C VAL A 221 -4.83 -0.49 -9.62
N CYS A 222 -4.45 -1.55 -8.90
CA CYS A 222 -5.22 -2.79 -8.87
C CYS A 222 -6.63 -2.58 -8.29
N ILE A 223 -6.77 -1.84 -7.17
CA ILE A 223 -8.08 -1.54 -6.58
C ILE A 223 -8.94 -0.73 -7.54
N THR A 224 -8.39 0.31 -8.18
CA THR A 224 -9.15 1.16 -9.11
C THR A 224 -9.65 0.35 -10.32
N LEU A 225 -8.81 -0.51 -10.89
CA LEU A 225 -9.21 -1.39 -12.00
C LEU A 225 -10.26 -2.43 -11.57
N LEU A 226 -10.14 -3.03 -10.39
CA LEU A 226 -11.15 -3.96 -9.86
C LEU A 226 -12.50 -3.27 -9.60
N ILE A 227 -12.51 -2.02 -9.11
CA ILE A 227 -13.73 -1.23 -8.92
C ILE A 227 -14.42 -0.93 -10.27
N ILE A 228 -13.65 -0.59 -11.30
CA ILE A 228 -14.16 -0.39 -12.66
C ILE A 228 -14.79 -1.68 -13.20
N ILE A 229 -14.09 -2.83 -13.08
CA ILE A 229 -14.60 -4.14 -13.53
C ILE A 229 -15.90 -4.50 -12.77
N SER A 230 -15.93 -4.32 -11.44
CA SER A 230 -17.12 -4.55 -10.61
C SER A 230 -18.32 -3.69 -11.05
N SER A 231 -18.08 -2.41 -11.33
CA SER A 231 -19.11 -1.48 -11.79
C SER A 231 -19.70 -1.87 -13.16
N VAL A 232 -18.86 -2.30 -14.11
CA VAL A 232 -19.31 -2.79 -15.42
C VAL A 232 -20.11 -4.08 -15.29
N LEU A 233 -19.71 -5.03 -14.43
CA LEU A 233 -20.50 -6.23 -14.16
C LEU A 233 -21.85 -5.91 -13.52
N PHE A 234 -21.91 -4.91 -12.62
CA PHE A 234 -23.16 -4.50 -11.99
C PHE A 234 -24.14 -3.94 -13.03
N LEU A 235 -23.67 -3.03 -13.88
CA LEU A 235 -24.45 -2.53 -15.01
C LEU A 235 -24.91 -3.68 -15.93
N GLY A 236 -24.01 -4.61 -16.27
CA GLY A 236 -24.32 -5.83 -17.03
C GLY A 236 -25.44 -6.67 -16.44
N ALA A 237 -25.35 -7.00 -15.14
CA ALA A 237 -26.39 -7.73 -14.42
C ALA A 237 -27.75 -6.99 -14.46
N THR A 238 -27.76 -5.66 -14.26
CA THR A 238 -29.01 -4.88 -14.36
C THR A 238 -29.60 -4.89 -15.77
N PHE A 239 -28.77 -4.88 -16.83
CA PHE A 239 -29.23 -4.96 -18.22
C PHE A 239 -29.79 -6.35 -18.56
N PHE A 240 -29.19 -7.43 -18.06
CA PHE A 240 -29.73 -8.79 -18.23
C PHE A 240 -31.10 -8.96 -17.54
N CYS A 241 -31.27 -8.42 -16.34
CA CYS A 241 -32.56 -8.40 -15.65
C CYS A 241 -33.62 -7.54 -16.38
N GLN A 242 -33.23 -6.40 -16.95
CA GLN A 242 -34.11 -5.53 -17.73
C GLN A 242 -34.39 -6.04 -19.17
N ARG A 243 -33.64 -7.03 -19.66
CA ARG A 243 -33.84 -7.73 -20.94
C ARG A 243 -33.79 -6.84 -22.20
N SER A 244 -33.24 -5.63 -22.12
CA SER A 244 -33.19 -4.70 -23.27
C SER A 244 -31.98 -4.96 -24.18
N TRP A 245 -32.20 -4.94 -25.50
CA TRP A 245 -31.12 -5.15 -26.47
C TRP A 245 -30.07 -4.03 -26.45
N LYS A 246 -30.47 -2.79 -26.14
CA LYS A 246 -29.55 -1.65 -26.05
C LYS A 246 -28.52 -1.89 -24.93
N GLY A 247 -28.99 -2.37 -23.78
CA GLY A 247 -28.13 -2.80 -22.67
C GLY A 247 -27.24 -3.98 -23.04
N SER A 248 -27.76 -4.98 -23.78
CA SER A 248 -26.96 -6.12 -24.24
C SER A 248 -25.84 -5.73 -25.22
N VAL A 249 -26.07 -4.75 -26.11
CA VAL A 249 -25.03 -4.25 -27.04
C VAL A 249 -24.00 -3.41 -26.28
N LEU A 250 -24.45 -2.51 -25.40
CA LEU A 250 -23.57 -1.68 -24.58
C LEU A 250 -22.69 -2.51 -23.63
N PHE A 251 -23.26 -3.53 -22.99
CA PHE A 251 -22.51 -4.50 -22.20
C PHE A 251 -21.50 -5.29 -23.04
N SER A 252 -21.80 -5.61 -24.29
CA SER A 252 -20.82 -6.29 -25.16
C SER A 252 -19.59 -5.42 -25.44
N ALA A 253 -19.74 -4.10 -25.55
CA ALA A 253 -18.62 -3.18 -25.74
C ALA A 253 -17.76 -3.04 -24.48
N PHE A 254 -18.37 -2.70 -23.32
CA PHE A 254 -17.65 -2.63 -22.05
C PHE A 254 -17.09 -3.99 -21.60
N GLY A 255 -17.78 -5.09 -21.95
CA GLY A 255 -17.36 -6.46 -21.72
C GLY A 255 -15.99 -6.78 -22.34
N VAL A 256 -15.74 -6.31 -23.57
CA VAL A 256 -14.42 -6.46 -24.22
C VAL A 256 -13.34 -5.64 -23.49
N VAL A 257 -13.68 -4.45 -22.99
CA VAL A 257 -12.74 -3.63 -22.20
C VAL A 257 -12.37 -4.33 -20.89
N ILE A 258 -13.34 -4.81 -20.10
CA ILE A 258 -13.03 -5.51 -18.84
C ILE A 258 -12.37 -6.87 -19.06
N PHE A 259 -12.65 -7.54 -20.19
CA PHE A 259 -11.91 -8.73 -20.63
C PHE A 259 -10.42 -8.40 -20.81
N ILE A 260 -10.10 -7.39 -21.62
CA ILE A 260 -8.71 -6.94 -21.84
C ILE A 260 -8.05 -6.55 -20.52
N LEU A 261 -8.72 -5.74 -19.68
CA LEU A 261 -8.17 -5.34 -18.37
C LEU A 261 -7.88 -6.56 -17.46
N SER A 262 -8.83 -7.49 -17.32
CA SER A 262 -8.65 -8.66 -16.45
C SER A 262 -7.47 -9.56 -16.88
N TRP A 263 -7.32 -9.78 -18.18
CA TRP A 263 -6.23 -10.58 -18.73
C TRP A 263 -4.88 -9.85 -18.72
N SER A 264 -4.85 -8.53 -18.92
CA SER A 264 -3.64 -7.73 -18.75
C SER A 264 -3.13 -7.74 -17.31
N ILE A 265 -4.01 -7.65 -16.30
CA ILE A 265 -3.62 -7.76 -14.88
C ILE A 265 -3.09 -9.17 -14.60
N PHE A 266 -3.78 -10.23 -15.04
CA PHE A 266 -3.30 -11.62 -14.91
C PHE A 266 -1.92 -11.82 -15.57
N SER A 267 -1.71 -11.23 -16.74
CA SER A 267 -0.46 -11.29 -17.51
C SER A 267 0.72 -10.61 -16.81
N ILE A 268 0.47 -9.76 -15.81
CA ILE A 268 1.50 -9.14 -14.97
C ILE A 268 1.60 -9.89 -13.63
N SER A 269 0.48 -10.29 -13.03
CA SER A 269 0.45 -10.96 -11.73
C SER A 269 1.08 -12.36 -11.76
N LEU A 270 0.98 -13.09 -12.89
CA LEU A 270 1.64 -14.40 -13.03
C LEU A 270 3.18 -14.29 -13.02
N PRO A 271 3.84 -13.44 -13.84
CA PRO A 271 5.26 -13.14 -13.68
C PRO A 271 5.65 -12.76 -12.24
N VAL A 272 4.92 -11.85 -11.59
CA VAL A 272 5.16 -11.46 -10.19
C VAL A 272 5.09 -12.66 -9.24
N LEU A 273 4.07 -13.52 -9.36
CA LEU A 273 3.96 -14.75 -8.56
C LEU A 273 5.16 -15.69 -8.76
N THR A 274 5.68 -15.82 -9.99
CA THR A 274 6.90 -16.61 -10.24
C THR A 274 8.15 -15.94 -9.67
N ALA A 275 8.25 -14.61 -9.71
CA ALA A 275 9.40 -13.88 -9.17
C ALA A 275 9.48 -13.97 -7.65
N LEU A 276 8.34 -13.84 -6.96
CA LEU A 276 8.23 -14.08 -5.51
C LEU A 276 8.58 -15.53 -5.15
N SER A 277 8.21 -16.51 -6.00
CA SER A 277 8.53 -17.93 -5.77
C SER A 277 10.04 -18.19 -5.84
N ASP A 278 10.74 -17.61 -6.83
CA ASP A 278 12.19 -17.76 -6.99
C ASP A 278 12.96 -17.02 -5.89
N LEU A 279 12.51 -15.82 -5.48
CA LEU A 279 13.03 -15.08 -4.33
C LEU A 279 12.99 -15.92 -3.04
N CYS A 280 11.90 -16.66 -2.83
CA CYS A 280 11.69 -17.46 -1.63
C CYS A 280 12.37 -18.85 -1.65
N LEU A 281 13.08 -19.21 -2.73
CA LEU A 281 13.92 -20.41 -2.82
C LEU A 281 15.41 -20.11 -2.98
N GLU A 282 15.79 -19.27 -3.94
CA GLU A 282 17.19 -18.99 -4.28
C GLU A 282 17.62 -17.53 -4.04
N GLY A 283 16.74 -16.68 -3.48
CA GLY A 283 17.01 -15.27 -3.20
C GLY A 283 18.20 -14.98 -2.28
N ASP A 284 18.67 -15.97 -1.53
CA ASP A 284 19.95 -15.96 -0.80
C ASP A 284 21.12 -15.48 -1.69
N GLN A 285 21.13 -15.84 -2.98
CA GLN A 285 22.16 -15.41 -3.92
C GLN A 285 22.12 -13.89 -4.18
N TYR A 286 20.92 -13.34 -4.46
CA TYR A 286 20.70 -11.91 -4.69
C TYR A 286 21.07 -11.07 -3.46
N VAL A 287 20.69 -11.53 -2.26
CA VAL A 287 21.06 -10.88 -1.00
C VAL A 287 22.59 -10.94 -0.79
N SER A 288 23.22 -12.07 -1.13
CA SER A 288 24.69 -12.24 -1.01
C SER A 288 25.54 -11.43 -1.99
N ALA A 289 24.94 -10.83 -3.02
CA ALA A 289 25.61 -9.88 -3.90
C ALA A 289 25.65 -8.45 -3.35
N HIS A 290 24.82 -8.13 -2.35
CA HIS A 290 24.59 -6.76 -1.87
C HIS A 290 24.86 -6.55 -0.37
N LEU A 291 24.89 -7.61 0.45
CA LEU A 291 25.21 -7.54 1.88
C LEU A 291 26.54 -8.25 2.20
N SER A 292 27.18 -7.85 3.30
CA SER A 292 28.33 -8.56 3.87
C SER A 292 27.94 -9.97 4.33
N ARG A 293 28.88 -10.92 4.29
CA ARG A 293 28.63 -12.32 4.67
C ARG A 293 28.21 -12.43 6.13
N GLU A 294 28.86 -11.62 6.95
CA GLU A 294 28.64 -11.48 8.38
C GLU A 294 27.23 -10.97 8.67
N MET A 295 26.71 -9.98 7.93
CA MET A 295 25.32 -9.50 8.05
C MET A 295 24.32 -10.60 7.64
N ILE A 296 24.61 -11.39 6.61
CA ILE A 296 23.74 -12.49 6.17
C ILE A 296 23.68 -13.59 7.23
N GLU A 297 24.80 -13.89 7.89
CA GLU A 297 24.85 -14.81 9.03
C GLU A 297 24.08 -14.25 10.23
N THR A 298 24.22 -12.94 10.54
CA THR A 298 23.42 -12.23 11.56
C THR A 298 21.90 -12.35 11.28
N ILE A 299 21.45 -12.08 10.06
CA ILE A 299 20.03 -12.17 9.68
C ILE A 299 19.53 -13.62 9.74
N LYS A 300 20.35 -14.61 9.34
CA LYS A 300 20.01 -16.04 9.44
C LYS A 300 19.93 -16.51 10.90
N PHE A 301 20.76 -15.96 11.79
CA PHE A 301 20.62 -16.14 13.22
C PHE A 301 19.30 -15.54 13.73
N TYR A 302 19.00 -14.26 13.47
CA TYR A 302 17.75 -13.63 13.95
C TYR A 302 16.48 -14.35 13.45
N LYS A 303 16.48 -14.84 12.21
CA LYS A 303 15.40 -15.66 11.63
C LYS A 303 15.11 -16.97 12.40
N THR A 304 16.09 -17.50 13.13
CA THR A 304 16.03 -18.86 13.73
C THR A 304 16.28 -18.93 15.24
N CYS A 305 16.82 -17.86 15.85
CA CYS A 305 17.07 -17.76 17.28
C CYS A 305 15.77 -17.75 18.12
N ASN A 306 15.90 -17.95 19.43
CA ASN A 306 14.79 -17.95 20.37
C ASN A 306 14.70 -16.57 21.07
N PRO A 307 13.61 -15.79 20.95
CA PRO A 307 13.51 -14.41 21.46
C PRO A 307 13.33 -14.33 22.99
N LYS A 308 14.02 -15.19 23.74
CA LYS A 308 14.12 -15.09 25.19
C LYS A 308 15.11 -13.97 25.54
N PRO A 309 14.78 -13.09 26.50
CA PRO A 309 15.75 -12.15 27.05
C PRO A 309 16.75 -12.93 27.92
N SER A 310 17.90 -13.25 27.34
CA SER A 310 19.05 -13.85 28.02
C SER A 310 20.33 -13.47 27.27
N HIS A 311 21.39 -13.21 28.05
CA HIS A 311 22.69 -12.71 27.60
C HIS A 311 23.35 -13.59 26.52
N ASP A 312 23.12 -14.91 26.55
CA ASP A 312 23.73 -15.87 25.62
C ASP A 312 23.13 -15.85 24.19
N ASN A 313 22.07 -15.07 23.92
CA ASN A 313 21.36 -15.07 22.63
C ASN A 313 21.92 -14.03 21.62
N LEU A 314 23.23 -14.11 21.34
CA LEU A 314 23.97 -13.19 20.46
C LEU A 314 24.36 -13.84 19.11
N PRO A 315 24.41 -13.07 18.00
CA PRO A 315 24.85 -13.58 16.69
C PRO A 315 26.38 -13.81 16.65
N PRO A 316 26.89 -14.99 16.22
CA PRO A 316 28.33 -15.32 16.23
C PRO A 316 29.25 -14.41 15.39
N SER A 317 28.67 -13.65 14.45
CA SER A 317 29.34 -12.64 13.66
C SER A 317 29.80 -11.43 14.50
N ILE A 318 29.10 -11.11 15.60
CA ILE A 318 29.30 -9.89 16.40
C ILE A 318 29.95 -10.23 17.76
N PRO A 319 31.21 -9.79 18.03
CA PRO A 319 32.02 -10.29 19.14
C PRO A 319 31.77 -9.57 20.49
N VAL A 320 30.50 -9.32 20.85
CA VAL A 320 30.17 -8.57 22.09
C VAL A 320 30.59 -9.34 23.35
N ASP A 321 30.51 -10.68 23.31
CA ASP A 321 30.99 -11.61 24.33
C ASP A 321 32.49 -11.42 24.64
N GLN A 322 33.30 -11.35 23.59
CA GLN A 322 34.76 -11.20 23.68
C GLN A 322 35.12 -9.81 24.24
N ILE A 323 34.45 -8.76 23.75
CA ILE A 323 34.60 -7.39 24.25
C ILE A 323 34.24 -7.31 25.75
N ASN A 324 33.13 -7.91 26.16
CA ASN A 324 32.70 -7.94 27.57
C ASN A 324 33.73 -8.68 28.45
N SER A 325 34.22 -9.84 28.00
CA SER A 325 35.24 -10.60 28.74
C SER A 325 36.53 -9.81 28.98
N LYS A 326 36.98 -9.03 27.99
CA LYS A 326 38.14 -8.13 28.10
C LYS A 326 37.90 -7.01 29.12
N LEU A 327 36.72 -6.39 29.11
CA LEU A 327 36.38 -5.33 30.06
C LEU A 327 36.33 -5.81 31.51
N VAL A 328 35.87 -7.04 31.76
CA VAL A 328 35.94 -7.65 33.10
C VAL A 328 37.39 -7.86 33.54
N SER A 329 38.29 -8.29 32.64
CA SER A 329 39.73 -8.37 32.97
C SER A 329 40.41 -7.00 33.12
N LEU A 330 39.96 -5.97 32.40
CA LEU A 330 40.43 -4.59 32.59
C LEU A 330 40.06 -4.06 33.98
N GLN A 331 38.81 -4.25 34.43
CA GLN A 331 38.37 -3.86 35.76
C GLN A 331 39.13 -4.61 36.88
N ALA A 332 39.40 -5.90 36.70
CA ALA A 332 40.22 -6.68 37.64
C ALA A 332 41.70 -6.22 37.67
N SER A 333 42.20 -5.65 36.56
CA SER A 333 43.58 -5.14 36.46
C SER A 333 43.71 -3.72 37.01
N GLU A 334 42.71 -2.86 36.77
CA GLU A 334 42.63 -1.49 37.32
C GLU A 334 42.50 -1.50 38.84
N THR A 335 41.59 -2.29 39.42
CA THR A 335 41.45 -2.40 40.88
C THR A 335 42.72 -2.89 41.58
N LYS A 336 43.52 -3.74 40.93
CA LYS A 336 44.85 -4.14 41.42
C LYS A 336 45.88 -3.00 41.29
N LEU A 337 45.85 -2.28 40.16
CA LEU A 337 46.74 -1.15 39.91
C LEU A 337 46.51 0.00 40.91
N ASP A 338 45.26 0.36 41.20
CA ASP A 338 44.92 1.43 42.14
C ASP A 338 45.44 1.13 43.56
N ALA A 339 45.17 -0.08 44.07
CA ALA A 339 45.65 -0.51 45.39
C ALA A 339 47.19 -0.47 45.49
N LEU A 340 47.89 -0.84 44.41
CA LEU A 340 49.34 -0.85 44.35
C LEU A 340 49.91 0.58 44.23
N LEU A 341 49.34 1.44 43.38
CA LEU A 341 49.74 2.85 43.26
C LEU A 341 49.44 3.66 44.54
N GLY A 342 48.29 3.42 45.17
CA GLY A 342 47.92 4.02 46.45
C GLY A 342 48.89 3.64 47.58
N SER A 343 49.44 2.42 47.54
CA SER A 343 50.50 1.96 48.44
C SER A 343 51.85 2.62 48.14
N LEU A 344 52.27 2.68 46.87
CA LEU A 344 53.57 3.24 46.48
C LEU A 344 53.70 4.74 46.72
N PHE A 345 52.64 5.49 46.42
CA PHE A 345 52.64 6.95 46.44
C PHE A 345 51.79 7.53 47.57
N ASN A 346 51.56 6.75 48.63
CA ASN A 346 50.85 7.14 49.87
C ASN A 346 49.54 7.92 49.61
N HIS A 347 48.73 7.42 48.67
CA HIS A 347 47.48 8.05 48.22
C HIS A 347 47.61 9.52 47.78
N SER A 348 48.67 9.86 47.03
CA SER A 348 48.80 11.19 46.42
C SER A 348 47.56 11.55 45.58
N SER A 349 47.05 12.78 45.76
CA SER A 349 45.81 13.25 45.13
C SER A 349 45.89 13.29 43.60
N GLU A 350 47.08 13.55 43.05
CA GLU A 350 47.34 13.60 41.62
C GLU A 350 47.12 12.22 40.95
N ILE A 351 47.69 11.16 41.55
CA ILE A 351 47.48 9.77 41.08
C ILE A 351 46.06 9.32 41.37
N SER A 352 45.51 9.59 42.57
CA SER A 352 44.15 9.18 42.92
C SER A 352 43.09 9.78 41.98
N ASN A 353 43.26 11.05 41.57
CA ASN A 353 42.41 11.66 40.55
C ASN A 353 42.58 11.00 39.17
N ALA A 354 43.81 10.71 38.76
CA ALA A 354 44.09 10.08 37.46
C ALA A 354 43.51 8.64 37.38
N THR A 355 43.68 7.82 38.42
CA THR A 355 43.05 6.49 38.47
C THR A 355 41.52 6.60 38.52
N ALA A 356 40.95 7.60 39.20
CA ALA A 356 39.50 7.80 39.23
C ALA A 356 38.90 8.10 37.84
N PHE A 357 39.61 8.84 36.97
CA PHE A 357 39.19 9.02 35.57
C PHE A 357 39.22 7.70 34.77
N LEU A 358 40.27 6.91 34.94
CA LEU A 358 40.38 5.58 34.31
C LEU A 358 39.27 4.62 34.81
N SER A 359 39.00 4.61 36.11
CA SER A 359 37.93 3.84 36.75
C SER A 359 36.54 4.23 36.21
N PHE A 360 36.32 5.53 35.97
CA PHE A 360 35.11 6.06 35.35
C PHE A 360 34.94 5.55 33.91
N ASP A 361 35.98 5.62 33.07
CA ASP A 361 35.89 5.18 31.67
C ASP A 361 35.73 3.66 31.53
N ILE A 362 36.38 2.85 32.38
CA ILE A 362 36.16 1.39 32.42
C ILE A 362 34.72 1.10 32.88
N SER A 363 34.24 1.78 33.92
CA SER A 363 32.85 1.67 34.39
C SER A 363 31.83 2.11 33.34
N GLN A 364 32.17 3.09 32.50
CA GLN A 364 31.30 3.58 31.42
C GLN A 364 31.36 2.67 30.18
N SER A 365 32.51 2.06 29.91
CA SER A 365 32.70 1.03 28.88
C SER A 365 31.85 -0.21 29.17
N LEU A 366 31.86 -0.70 30.42
CA LEU A 366 31.02 -1.83 30.86
C LEU A 366 29.52 -1.55 30.63
N LYS A 367 29.03 -0.34 30.94
CA LYS A 367 27.64 0.07 30.65
C LYS A 367 27.36 0.11 29.15
N SER A 368 28.29 0.65 28.37
CA SER A 368 28.14 0.77 26.90
C SER A 368 28.08 -0.61 26.24
N VAL A 369 28.85 -1.57 26.73
CA VAL A 369 28.83 -2.96 26.22
C VAL A 369 27.57 -3.71 26.65
N GLY A 370 27.05 -3.52 27.87
CA GLY A 370 25.73 -4.05 28.24
C GLY A 370 24.57 -3.44 27.43
N ALA A 371 24.66 -2.15 27.08
CA ALA A 371 23.72 -1.51 26.15
C ALA A 371 23.85 -2.06 24.72
N LEU A 372 25.09 -2.31 24.26
CA LEU A 372 25.38 -2.89 22.95
C LEU A 372 24.86 -4.33 22.83
N GLU A 373 25.09 -5.14 23.86
CA GLU A 373 24.62 -6.52 24.00
C GLU A 373 23.09 -6.61 23.91
N THR A 374 22.38 -5.79 24.71
CA THR A 374 20.90 -5.71 24.67
C THR A 374 20.36 -5.12 23.37
N THR A 375 21.19 -4.40 22.60
CA THR A 375 20.83 -3.86 21.28
C THR A 375 21.01 -4.87 20.14
N VAL A 376 21.92 -5.85 20.25
CA VAL A 376 22.10 -6.91 19.22
C VAL A 376 21.62 -8.31 19.63
N ALA A 377 20.99 -8.43 20.79
CA ALA A 377 20.35 -9.66 21.25
C ALA A 377 19.21 -10.11 20.33
N CYS A 378 19.01 -11.43 20.22
CA CYS A 378 17.98 -12.07 19.40
C CYS A 378 16.58 -11.41 19.50
N TYR A 379 16.12 -11.06 20.70
CA TYR A 379 14.77 -10.52 20.90
C TYR A 379 14.54 -9.15 20.26
N ALA A 380 15.60 -8.40 19.93
CA ALA A 380 15.52 -7.07 19.31
C ALA A 380 15.33 -7.10 17.78
N TYR A 381 15.40 -8.29 17.16
CA TYR A 381 15.28 -8.46 15.70
C TYR A 381 14.46 -9.68 15.27
N HIS A 382 14.25 -10.65 16.16
CA HIS A 382 13.66 -11.93 15.79
C HIS A 382 12.30 -11.80 15.11
N ASP A 383 11.38 -11.02 15.70
CA ASP A 383 10.03 -10.87 15.16
C ASP A 383 9.98 -9.98 13.91
N ASP A 384 10.89 -9.00 13.78
CA ASP A 384 11.00 -8.12 12.62
C ASP A 384 11.54 -8.88 11.38
N VAL A 385 12.66 -9.59 11.52
CA VAL A 385 13.25 -10.43 10.48
C VAL A 385 12.31 -11.58 10.04
N LYS A 386 11.49 -12.06 10.98
CA LYS A 386 10.43 -13.05 10.77
C LYS A 386 9.20 -12.44 10.10
N ALA A 387 8.88 -11.17 10.36
CA ALA A 387 7.85 -10.40 9.64
C ALA A 387 8.29 -10.13 8.19
N MET A 388 9.54 -9.71 7.95
CA MET A 388 10.15 -9.61 6.60
C MET A 388 9.95 -10.90 5.80
N TYR A 389 10.40 -12.03 6.36
CA TYR A 389 10.36 -13.31 5.65
C TYR A 389 8.94 -13.88 5.48
N LYS A 390 8.08 -13.81 6.51
CA LYS A 390 6.70 -14.33 6.42
C LYS A 390 5.80 -13.43 5.58
N GLY A 391 5.97 -12.11 5.68
CA GLY A 391 5.22 -11.11 4.94
C GLY A 391 5.32 -11.34 3.42
N ILE A 392 6.53 -11.53 2.91
CA ILE A 392 6.76 -11.87 1.49
C ILE A 392 6.39 -13.33 1.20
N CYS A 393 7.08 -14.29 1.82
CA CYS A 393 7.08 -15.69 1.36
C CYS A 393 5.86 -16.52 1.76
N TYR A 394 5.03 -16.04 2.68
CA TYR A 394 3.80 -16.74 3.09
C TYR A 394 2.56 -15.89 2.81
N THR A 395 2.47 -14.70 3.39
CA THR A 395 1.30 -13.80 3.23
C THR A 395 1.20 -13.27 1.80
N GLY A 396 2.29 -12.69 1.29
CA GLY A 396 2.39 -12.14 -0.06
C GLY A 396 2.13 -13.18 -1.15
N ILE A 397 2.81 -14.33 -1.10
CA ILE A 397 2.58 -15.42 -2.05
C ILE A 397 1.16 -15.98 -1.96
N THR A 398 0.56 -16.09 -0.77
CA THR A 398 -0.86 -16.49 -0.62
C THR A 398 -1.79 -15.48 -1.30
N GLY A 399 -1.58 -14.18 -1.08
CA GLY A 399 -2.37 -13.11 -1.70
C GLY A 399 -2.25 -13.12 -3.23
N THR A 400 -1.02 -13.15 -3.74
CA THR A 400 -0.72 -13.17 -5.18
C THR A 400 -1.27 -14.43 -5.87
N LEU A 401 -1.23 -15.59 -5.20
CA LEU A 401 -1.80 -16.84 -5.68
C LEU A 401 -3.33 -16.75 -5.82
N ILE A 402 -4.03 -16.31 -4.76
CA ILE A 402 -5.49 -16.15 -4.77
C ILE A 402 -5.90 -15.13 -5.83
N PHE A 403 -5.20 -14.00 -5.92
CA PHE A 403 -5.41 -12.95 -6.92
C PHE A 403 -5.25 -13.49 -8.34
N THR A 404 -4.12 -14.12 -8.66
CA THR A 404 -3.80 -14.63 -10.01
C THR A 404 -4.75 -15.76 -10.43
N ALA A 405 -5.06 -16.70 -9.53
CA ALA A 405 -6.01 -17.77 -9.81
C ALA A 405 -7.44 -17.25 -10.04
N SER A 406 -7.88 -16.26 -9.23
CA SER A 406 -9.20 -15.66 -9.37
C SER A 406 -9.33 -14.82 -10.65
N LEU A 407 -8.28 -14.08 -11.02
CA LEU A 407 -8.21 -13.33 -12.29
C LEU A 407 -8.26 -14.26 -13.51
N PHE A 408 -7.54 -15.40 -13.49
CA PHE A 408 -7.60 -16.39 -14.56
C PHE A 408 -9.02 -16.94 -14.75
N LEU A 409 -9.66 -17.36 -13.66
CA LEU A 409 -11.03 -17.87 -13.68
C LEU A 409 -12.02 -16.79 -14.15
N LEU A 410 -11.87 -15.55 -13.66
CA LEU A 410 -12.68 -14.41 -14.07
C LEU A 410 -12.54 -14.10 -15.57
N GLY A 411 -11.31 -14.13 -16.10
CA GLY A 411 -11.01 -13.95 -17.52
C GLY A 411 -11.62 -15.04 -18.42
N VAL A 412 -11.66 -16.29 -17.94
CA VAL A 412 -12.34 -17.41 -18.61
C VAL A 412 -13.88 -17.26 -18.56
N LEU A 413 -14.44 -16.76 -17.46
CA LEU A 413 -15.87 -16.43 -17.40
C LEU A 413 -16.22 -15.23 -18.29
N PHE A 414 -15.36 -14.22 -18.40
CA PHE A 414 -15.56 -13.08 -19.30
C PHE A 414 -15.51 -13.50 -20.78
N PHE A 415 -14.58 -14.37 -21.16
CA PHE A 415 -14.56 -15.03 -22.47
C PHE A 415 -15.91 -15.73 -22.75
N THR A 416 -16.38 -16.51 -21.78
CA THR A 416 -17.64 -17.27 -21.87
C THR A 416 -18.86 -16.35 -21.98
N LEU A 417 -18.93 -15.28 -21.18
CA LEU A 417 -19.99 -14.27 -21.25
C LEU A 417 -20.03 -13.59 -22.63
N LEU A 418 -18.88 -13.16 -23.16
CA LEU A 418 -18.78 -12.52 -24.47
C LEU A 418 -19.21 -13.45 -25.61
N LEU A 419 -18.86 -14.73 -25.56
CA LEU A 419 -19.35 -15.74 -26.53
C LEU A 419 -20.86 -16.01 -26.40
N ILE A 420 -21.45 -15.95 -25.21
CA ILE A 420 -22.91 -16.11 -25.04
C ILE A 420 -23.66 -14.85 -25.52
N VAL A 421 -23.16 -13.65 -25.23
CA VAL A 421 -23.76 -12.37 -25.64
C VAL A 421 -23.68 -12.18 -27.16
N SER A 422 -22.52 -12.39 -27.77
CA SER A 422 -22.34 -12.32 -29.24
C SER A 422 -23.20 -13.34 -30.01
N ARG A 423 -23.54 -14.47 -29.39
CA ARG A 423 -24.48 -15.47 -29.93
C ARG A 423 -25.96 -15.19 -29.64
N SER A 424 -26.31 -14.13 -28.89
CA SER A 424 -27.69 -13.91 -28.44
C SER A 424 -28.26 -12.49 -28.60
N TRP A 425 -27.45 -11.47 -28.90
CA TRP A 425 -27.89 -10.07 -29.06
C TRP A 425 -29.16 -9.90 -29.92
N TYR A 426 -29.22 -10.57 -31.08
CA TYR A 426 -30.33 -10.50 -32.03
C TYR A 426 -31.66 -11.06 -31.47
N LEU A 427 -31.61 -11.96 -30.48
CA LEU A 427 -32.81 -12.50 -29.82
C LEU A 427 -33.47 -11.45 -28.92
N PHE A 428 -32.68 -10.58 -28.28
CA PHE A 428 -33.20 -9.46 -27.50
C PHE A 428 -33.82 -8.41 -28.42
N SER A 429 -33.17 -8.05 -29.54
CA SER A 429 -33.71 -7.10 -30.53
C SER A 429 -35.04 -7.60 -31.13
N ARG A 430 -35.13 -8.88 -31.52
CA ARG A 430 -36.37 -9.47 -32.02
C ARG A 430 -37.47 -9.51 -30.96
N GLN A 431 -37.12 -9.60 -29.68
CA GLN A 431 -38.12 -9.62 -28.61
C GLN A 431 -38.70 -8.23 -28.29
N GLU A 432 -37.91 -7.14 -28.33
CA GLU A 432 -38.49 -5.78 -28.27
C GLU A 432 -39.44 -5.54 -29.47
N ALA A 433 -39.07 -5.97 -30.68
CA ALA A 433 -39.94 -5.89 -31.86
C ALA A 433 -41.26 -6.67 -31.70
N LEU A 434 -41.20 -7.95 -31.29
CA LEU A 434 -42.40 -8.79 -31.05
C LEU A 434 -43.29 -8.27 -29.90
N ILE A 435 -42.75 -7.53 -28.95
CA ILE A 435 -43.54 -6.86 -27.89
C ILE A 435 -44.20 -5.59 -28.45
N SER A 436 -43.48 -4.80 -29.24
CA SER A 436 -44.05 -3.62 -29.92
C SER A 436 -45.18 -4.00 -30.89
N GLU A 437 -45.04 -5.13 -31.58
CA GLU A 437 -46.02 -5.67 -32.53
C GLU A 437 -47.27 -6.23 -31.81
N LYS A 438 -47.10 -6.86 -30.63
CA LYS A 438 -48.22 -7.40 -29.84
C LYS A 438 -48.90 -6.41 -28.91
N CYS A 439 -48.24 -5.31 -28.54
CA CYS A 439 -48.73 -4.32 -27.58
C CYS A 439 -48.79 -2.90 -28.19
N PRO A 440 -49.37 -2.69 -29.39
CA PRO A 440 -49.15 -1.49 -30.22
C PRO A 440 -49.59 -0.15 -29.60
N TYR A 441 -50.49 -0.16 -28.61
CA TYR A 441 -50.94 1.06 -27.92
C TYR A 441 -50.02 1.51 -26.77
N HIS A 442 -48.99 0.74 -26.42
CA HIS A 442 -48.05 1.08 -25.36
C HIS A 442 -46.77 1.72 -25.93
N ARG A 443 -46.75 3.05 -26.07
CA ARG A 443 -45.47 3.79 -26.16
C ARG A 443 -44.66 3.56 -24.88
N PRO A 444 -43.33 3.36 -24.96
CA PRO A 444 -42.48 3.43 -23.77
C PRO A 444 -42.53 4.85 -23.21
N ASN A 445 -42.94 4.99 -21.95
CA ASN A 445 -42.79 6.25 -21.21
C ASN A 445 -41.30 6.37 -20.82
N PRO A 446 -40.59 7.46 -21.18
CA PRO A 446 -39.19 7.64 -20.77
C PRO A 446 -38.99 7.69 -19.25
N TYR A 447 -40.04 7.98 -18.46
CA TYR A 447 -39.96 8.09 -17.00
C TYR A 447 -40.94 7.11 -16.31
N GLY A 448 -40.45 5.90 -16.00
CA GLY A 448 -41.21 4.92 -15.20
C GLY A 448 -40.62 3.49 -15.25
N LYS A 449 -39.90 3.08 -14.20
CA LYS A 449 -39.23 1.77 -14.10
C LYS A 449 -39.89 0.82 -13.08
N PHE A 450 -41.13 0.38 -13.31
CA PHE A 450 -41.66 -0.83 -12.67
C PHE A 450 -42.78 -1.43 -13.53
N PHE A 451 -42.64 -2.70 -13.91
CA PHE A 451 -43.63 -3.42 -14.73
C PHE A 451 -43.90 -4.80 -14.17
N THR A 452 -45.17 -5.09 -13.88
CA THR A 452 -45.66 -6.47 -13.84
C THR A 452 -46.18 -6.84 -15.24
N LEU A 453 -46.00 -8.10 -15.65
CA LEU A 453 -46.49 -8.58 -16.93
C LEU A 453 -47.95 -9.07 -16.81
N ASP A 454 -48.74 -8.84 -17.85
CA ASP A 454 -50.11 -9.37 -17.92
C ASP A 454 -50.15 -10.85 -18.35
N ARG A 455 -51.34 -11.43 -18.44
CA ARG A 455 -51.55 -12.85 -18.77
C ARG A 455 -51.13 -13.19 -20.22
N HIS A 456 -51.01 -12.19 -21.10
CA HIS A 456 -50.58 -12.35 -22.49
C HIS A 456 -49.08 -12.03 -22.68
N GLY A 457 -48.47 -11.28 -21.77
CA GLY A 457 -47.06 -10.92 -21.74
C GLY A 457 -46.74 -9.46 -22.11
N CYS A 458 -47.73 -8.58 -22.20
CA CYS A 458 -47.53 -7.13 -22.28
C CYS A 458 -47.21 -6.55 -20.88
N PRO A 459 -46.41 -5.48 -20.79
CA PRO A 459 -46.20 -4.76 -19.53
C PRO A 459 -47.48 -4.03 -19.09
N LYS A 460 -47.99 -4.34 -17.90
CA LYS A 460 -49.10 -3.59 -17.31
C LYS A 460 -48.64 -2.20 -16.89
N ARG A 461 -49.43 -1.17 -17.25
CA ARG A 461 -49.42 0.09 -16.50
C ARG A 461 -49.96 -0.20 -15.10
N ILE A 462 -49.14 0.00 -14.06
CA ILE A 462 -49.67 0.09 -12.70
C ILE A 462 -50.41 1.42 -12.61
N PHE A 463 -51.72 1.38 -12.83
CA PHE A 463 -52.60 2.48 -12.44
C PHE A 463 -52.76 2.35 -10.92
N MET A 464 -52.21 3.30 -10.15
CA MET A 464 -52.77 3.57 -8.82
C MET A 464 -54.23 3.95 -9.05
N ARG A 465 -55.17 3.14 -8.55
CA ARG A 465 -56.58 3.49 -8.65
C ARG A 465 -56.82 4.72 -7.77
N PRO A 466 -57.51 5.76 -8.23
CA PRO A 466 -58.15 6.72 -7.34
C PRO A 466 -59.41 6.08 -6.73
N THR A 467 -59.21 5.06 -5.89
CA THR A 467 -60.26 4.35 -5.13
C THR A 467 -59.76 4.03 -3.72
N ASP A 468 -59.24 5.04 -3.04
CA ASP A 468 -59.01 5.09 -1.58
C ASP A 468 -59.28 6.52 -1.06
N TYR A 469 -60.19 7.25 -1.72
CA TYR A 469 -60.92 8.32 -1.06
C TYR A 469 -62.07 7.65 -0.30
N GLY A 470 -61.92 7.48 1.00
CA GLY A 470 -63.08 7.27 1.87
C GLY A 470 -63.98 8.50 1.81
N GLU A 471 -65.29 8.29 1.86
CA GLU A 471 -66.25 9.39 1.97
C GLU A 471 -66.03 10.08 3.32
N VAL A 472 -65.57 11.33 3.30
CA VAL A 472 -65.42 12.17 4.50
C VAL A 472 -66.80 12.70 4.85
N ASP A 473 -67.23 12.44 6.09
CA ASP A 473 -68.52 12.88 6.60
C ASP A 473 -68.66 14.41 6.58
N GLU A 474 -69.88 14.91 6.36
CA GLU A 474 -70.20 16.33 6.13
C GLU A 474 -70.08 17.20 7.42
N ASN A 475 -69.49 16.62 8.47
CA ASN A 475 -69.29 17.16 9.80
C ASN A 475 -67.81 17.45 10.15
N ASP A 476 -66.88 17.37 9.18
CA ASP A 476 -65.47 17.76 9.38
C ASP A 476 -65.36 19.24 9.79
N PRO A 477 -64.83 19.57 10.99
CA PRO A 477 -64.76 20.94 11.49
C PRO A 477 -63.72 21.82 10.78
N PHE A 478 -62.93 21.31 9.83
CA PHE A 478 -61.87 22.07 9.14
C PHE A 478 -62.26 22.67 7.78
N PHE A 479 -63.50 22.51 7.30
CA PHE A 479 -63.99 23.16 6.07
C PHE A 479 -64.76 24.47 6.37
N PRO A 480 -64.33 25.64 5.84
CA PRO A 480 -65.08 26.88 5.97
C PRO A 480 -66.42 26.84 5.24
N ARG A 481 -67.51 27.21 5.92
CA ARG A 481 -68.83 27.39 5.28
C ARG A 481 -68.87 28.74 4.57
N ASN A 482 -69.11 28.71 3.25
CA ASN A 482 -69.18 29.92 2.41
C ASN A 482 -70.42 30.78 2.72
N ASN A 483 -70.30 31.73 3.66
CA ASN A 483 -70.98 33.03 3.56
C ASN A 483 -70.36 34.06 4.53
N ASP A 484 -69.31 34.76 4.09
CA ASP A 484 -69.10 36.18 4.42
C ASP A 484 -68.09 36.83 3.46
N SER A 485 -68.14 38.16 3.30
CA SER A 485 -67.52 38.84 2.17
C SER A 485 -66.63 40.05 2.52
N THR A 486 -65.34 39.84 2.78
CA THR A 486 -64.31 40.90 2.76
C THR A 486 -62.85 40.40 2.69
N ILE A 487 -62.15 40.67 1.55
CA ILE A 487 -60.84 41.42 1.46
C ILE A 487 -59.57 40.84 2.19
N PRO A 488 -58.33 40.80 1.60
CA PRO A 488 -57.87 40.74 0.19
C PRO A 488 -56.55 39.89 -0.06
N VAL A 489 -55.88 40.11 -1.20
CA VAL A 489 -54.43 39.83 -1.59
C VAL A 489 -53.94 38.41 -1.95
N ASP A 490 -54.15 38.05 -3.22
CA ASP A 490 -53.11 37.69 -4.22
C ASP A 490 -51.63 37.45 -3.80
N ILE A 491 -51.12 36.22 -3.92
CA ILE A 491 -49.68 35.93 -4.04
C ILE A 491 -49.45 34.85 -5.12
N TYR A 492 -48.92 35.27 -6.28
CA TYR A 492 -48.42 34.47 -7.41
C TYR A 492 -49.38 33.51 -8.13
N GLY A 493 -50.23 34.07 -9.01
CA GLY A 493 -50.82 33.32 -10.11
C GLY A 493 -49.81 33.02 -11.24
N THR A 494 -49.79 31.78 -11.75
CA THR A 494 -49.17 31.44 -13.05
C THR A 494 -50.12 30.55 -13.88
N HIS A 495 -50.77 31.15 -14.89
CA HIS A 495 -51.70 30.43 -15.76
C HIS A 495 -50.95 29.58 -16.80
N VAL A 496 -51.00 28.25 -16.64
CA VAL A 496 -50.64 27.32 -17.73
C VAL A 496 -51.79 27.24 -18.73
N TYR A 497 -51.68 27.94 -19.86
CA TYR A 497 -52.63 27.84 -20.96
C TYR A 497 -52.08 27.02 -22.14
N ASN A 498 -52.89 26.10 -22.65
CA ASN A 498 -52.49 25.09 -23.64
C ASN A 498 -53.22 25.30 -24.98
N PRO A 499 -52.52 25.73 -26.06
CA PRO A 499 -53.08 25.80 -27.40
C PRO A 499 -52.58 24.66 -28.30
N ARG A 500 -53.47 23.72 -28.66
CA ARG A 500 -53.17 22.70 -29.69
C ARG A 500 -54.33 22.45 -30.66
N THR A 501 -54.84 23.51 -31.27
CA THR A 501 -55.83 23.48 -32.36
C THR A 501 -55.58 24.62 -33.35
N ARG A 502 -55.90 24.38 -34.63
CA ARG A 502 -55.82 25.34 -35.78
C ARG A 502 -54.39 25.85 -36.12
N PHE A 503 -53.89 25.78 -37.35
CA PHE A 503 -54.48 25.42 -38.65
C PHE A 503 -53.49 24.59 -39.50
N ALA A 504 -54.03 23.92 -40.52
CA ALA A 504 -53.27 23.49 -41.69
C ALA A 504 -54.00 24.00 -42.95
N ASN A 505 -53.24 24.62 -43.87
CA ASN A 505 -53.36 24.58 -45.34
C ASN A 505 -52.92 25.90 -46.01
N SER A 506 -52.05 25.79 -47.03
CA SER A 506 -51.81 26.78 -48.10
C SER A 506 -51.17 28.14 -47.67
N LEU A 507 -50.42 28.87 -48.51
CA LEU A 507 -49.77 28.55 -49.80
C LEU A 507 -48.54 29.48 -49.98
N GLU A 508 -47.53 29.03 -50.74
CA GLU A 508 -46.59 29.81 -51.59
C GLU A 508 -45.80 31.07 -51.10
N ARG A 509 -44.62 31.22 -51.73
CA ARG A 509 -43.95 32.49 -52.14
C ARG A 509 -43.10 33.31 -51.14
N THR A 510 -41.79 33.01 -51.18
CA THR A 510 -40.65 33.94 -51.45
C THR A 510 -40.24 35.06 -50.45
N GLU A 511 -38.93 35.34 -50.49
CA GLU A 511 -38.08 36.36 -49.84
C GLU A 511 -38.42 37.85 -50.18
N PRO A 512 -37.68 38.88 -49.67
CA PRO A 512 -37.31 39.20 -48.27
C PRO A 512 -37.37 40.73 -47.92
N SER A 513 -36.93 41.09 -46.70
CA SER A 513 -36.28 42.39 -46.33
C SER A 513 -37.10 43.69 -46.14
N THR A 514 -36.46 44.68 -45.48
CA THR A 514 -36.96 46.03 -45.06
C THR A 514 -38.07 46.00 -43.99
N GLY A 515 -38.29 46.99 -43.12
CA GLY A 515 -37.92 48.43 -43.06
C GLY A 515 -39.19 49.31 -43.19
N THR A 516 -39.41 50.47 -42.55
CA THR A 516 -38.57 51.34 -41.68
C THR A 516 -39.47 52.34 -40.91
N THR A 517 -39.10 52.76 -39.68
CA THR A 517 -39.52 53.95 -38.87
C THR A 517 -40.92 54.63 -38.95
N THR A 518 -41.49 54.96 -37.79
CA THR A 518 -42.03 56.29 -37.37
C THR A 518 -42.44 56.20 -35.87
N VAL A 519 -42.15 57.08 -34.90
CA VAL A 519 -41.74 58.52 -34.74
C VAL A 519 -42.90 59.49 -34.42
N THR A 520 -43.12 59.73 -33.12
CA THR A 520 -43.61 60.95 -32.42
C THR A 520 -43.62 60.68 -30.90
N GLY A 521 -43.38 61.61 -29.96
CA GLY A 521 -42.81 62.96 -30.07
C GLY A 521 -42.92 63.79 -28.76
N GLY A 522 -41.78 64.20 -28.17
CA GLY A 522 -41.68 65.18 -27.06
C GLY A 522 -41.62 64.59 -25.62
N GLY A 523 -40.83 65.13 -24.68
CA GLY A 523 -39.76 66.14 -24.79
C GLY A 523 -39.19 66.62 -23.43
N ALA A 524 -37.95 67.17 -23.43
CA ALA A 524 -37.27 67.98 -22.38
C ALA A 524 -37.11 67.34 -20.95
N ASN A 525 -35.92 67.25 -20.31
CA ASN A 525 -34.71 68.08 -20.33
C ASN A 525 -33.41 67.31 -19.97
N ASN A 526 -32.25 67.89 -20.32
CA ASN A 526 -30.87 67.52 -19.92
C ASN A 526 -30.42 68.29 -18.64
N PRO A 527 -29.18 68.15 -18.08
CA PRO A 527 -27.98 67.34 -18.44
C PRO A 527 -27.58 66.34 -17.29
N SER A 528 -26.48 65.54 -17.29
CA SER A 528 -25.12 65.74 -17.82
C SER A 528 -24.35 64.42 -18.10
N THR A 529 -23.39 64.50 -19.02
CA THR A 529 -22.36 63.50 -19.42
C THR A 529 -20.96 63.97 -18.92
N PRO A 530 -19.79 63.37 -19.28
CA PRO A 530 -19.46 62.09 -19.95
C PRO A 530 -19.00 60.99 -18.94
N LEU A 531 -18.04 60.05 -19.12
CA LEU A 531 -16.94 59.83 -20.10
C LEU A 531 -16.58 58.32 -20.27
N LEU A 532 -15.50 58.07 -21.02
CA LEU A 532 -14.86 56.78 -21.37
C LEU A 532 -13.78 56.39 -20.29
N ASP A 533 -12.94 55.33 -20.36
CA ASP A 533 -12.57 54.46 -21.50
C ASP A 533 -11.96 53.08 -21.13
N ASN A 534 -11.91 52.22 -22.15
CA ASN A 534 -11.06 51.06 -22.50
C ASN A 534 -10.13 50.27 -21.52
N SER A 535 -9.97 48.99 -21.91
CA SER A 535 -8.72 48.18 -21.95
C SER A 535 -8.35 47.19 -20.81
N GLY A 536 -7.94 45.97 -21.23
CA GLY A 536 -6.61 45.47 -20.84
C GLY A 536 -6.44 44.21 -19.98
N GLY A 537 -6.76 43.00 -20.50
CA GLY A 537 -6.02 41.77 -20.16
C GLY A 537 -6.48 40.92 -18.94
N PRO A 538 -6.11 39.61 -18.89
CA PRO A 538 -6.55 38.67 -17.86
C PRO A 538 -5.55 38.53 -16.68
N SER A 539 -6.04 38.07 -15.52
CA SER A 539 -5.24 37.89 -14.30
C SER A 539 -5.11 36.42 -13.86
N THR A 540 -3.96 36.07 -13.29
CA THR A 540 -3.66 34.76 -12.68
C THR A 540 -2.93 34.92 -11.33
N PRO A 541 -3.45 34.36 -10.23
CA PRO A 541 -2.66 33.99 -9.04
C PRO A 541 -2.27 32.50 -9.14
N LEU A 542 -1.04 32.02 -9.03
CA LEU A 542 0.20 32.47 -8.37
C LEU A 542 0.22 32.20 -6.85
N TRP A 543 1.09 31.26 -6.46
CA TRP A 543 1.36 30.79 -5.08
C TRP A 543 2.09 31.84 -4.24
N ASN A 544 2.13 31.68 -2.90
CA ASN A 544 3.27 32.18 -2.13
C ASN A 544 3.51 31.46 -0.79
N HIS A 545 4.79 31.26 -0.46
CA HIS A 545 5.28 30.87 0.87
C HIS A 545 5.71 32.12 1.65
N ARG A 546 5.76 32.05 2.99
CA ARG A 546 6.70 32.86 3.77
C ARG A 546 7.11 32.20 5.09
N SER A 547 8.20 32.68 5.68
CA SER A 547 8.88 32.09 6.86
C SER A 547 9.56 33.18 7.71
N GLY A 548 9.86 32.84 8.96
CA GLY A 548 10.63 33.62 9.93
C GLY A 548 9.82 34.64 10.78
N SER A 549 10.28 35.06 11.97
CA SER A 549 11.40 34.55 12.81
C SER A 549 11.48 35.27 14.17
N ASN A 550 11.97 34.56 15.21
CA ASN A 550 12.58 35.05 16.47
C ASN A 550 11.74 35.78 17.54
N PHE A 551 11.83 35.31 18.79
CA PHE A 551 12.29 36.11 19.95
C PHE A 551 12.78 35.18 21.10
N ASN A 552 13.65 35.69 21.98
CA ASN A 552 14.39 34.90 22.99
C ASN A 552 13.80 34.97 24.40
N ALA A 553 14.03 33.93 25.22
CA ALA A 553 14.14 34.01 26.69
C ALA A 553 15.00 32.86 27.24
N GLN A 554 15.81 33.12 28.29
CA GLN A 554 16.58 32.12 29.03
C GLN A 554 16.11 32.04 30.49
N ALA A 555 16.15 30.85 31.10
CA ALA A 555 16.22 30.68 32.56
C ALA A 555 16.88 29.33 32.93
N SER A 556 17.69 29.32 33.98
CA SER A 556 18.54 28.19 34.41
C SER A 556 17.81 27.09 35.18
N ALA A 557 18.42 25.90 35.26
CA ALA A 557 17.93 24.76 36.05
C ALA A 557 18.80 24.46 37.30
N PRO A 558 18.24 23.83 38.35
CA PRO A 558 18.96 23.04 39.35
C PRO A 558 18.73 21.51 39.17
N PRO A 559 19.51 20.62 39.83
CA PRO A 559 19.77 19.27 39.30
C PRO A 559 19.12 18.06 40.00
N ALA A 560 19.07 16.96 39.23
CA ALA A 560 19.18 15.54 39.62
C ALA A 560 18.13 14.85 40.53
N THR A 561 17.54 13.76 40.01
CA THR A 561 17.44 12.45 40.70
C THR A 561 17.05 11.32 39.73
N ASN A 562 17.50 10.08 40.00
CA ASN A 562 17.14 8.90 39.20
C ASN A 562 15.71 8.43 39.51
N SER A 563 14.89 8.19 38.49
CA SER A 563 13.81 7.18 38.55
C SER A 563 13.46 6.66 37.16
N VAL A 564 13.32 5.34 37.02
CA VAL A 564 12.83 4.69 35.81
C VAL A 564 11.30 4.72 35.86
N ILE A 565 10.67 5.57 35.04
CA ILE A 565 9.21 5.60 34.89
C ILE A 565 8.83 5.13 33.49
N ARG A 566 8.23 3.95 33.44
CA ARG A 566 7.66 3.30 32.27
C ARG A 566 6.40 4.04 31.83
N SER A 567 6.55 5.03 30.93
CA SER A 567 5.39 5.72 30.35
C SER A 567 4.70 4.82 29.32
N GLY A 568 3.50 4.36 29.64
CA GLY A 568 2.60 3.70 28.71
C GLY A 568 1.22 4.33 28.82
N GLY A 569 0.57 4.56 27.68
CA GLY A 569 -0.75 5.18 27.62
C GLY A 569 -0.76 6.54 26.91
N PHE A 570 -0.74 6.50 25.58
CA PHE A 570 -1.68 7.30 24.81
C PHE A 570 -2.41 6.36 23.84
N GLU A 571 -3.72 6.54 23.71
CA GLU A 571 -4.58 5.61 22.99
C GLU A 571 -4.73 6.01 21.52
N ASP A 572 -4.65 5.04 20.61
CA ASP A 572 -5.11 5.22 19.23
C ASP A 572 -6.13 4.14 18.87
N ALA A 573 -7.36 4.56 18.57
CA ALA A 573 -8.56 3.74 18.73
C ALA A 573 -9.04 3.06 17.43
N TYR A 574 -8.17 2.26 16.79
CA TYR A 574 -8.49 1.52 15.55
C TYR A 574 -8.07 0.04 15.62
N GLY A 575 -8.70 -0.76 16.49
CA GLY A 575 -8.27 -2.16 16.67
C GLY A 575 -9.21 -3.19 17.33
N ARG A 576 -10.51 -2.90 17.57
CA ARG A 576 -11.42 -3.87 18.23
C ARG A 576 -12.82 -3.97 17.62
N TYR A 577 -12.95 -4.76 16.54
CA TYR A 577 -14.24 -5.29 16.03
C TYR A 577 -14.10 -6.62 15.25
N GLN A 578 -13.42 -7.64 15.80
CA GLN A 578 -13.36 -8.96 15.12
C GLN A 578 -13.21 -10.22 16.01
N GLU A 579 -13.35 -10.14 17.34
CA GLU A 579 -13.33 -11.33 18.22
C GLU A 579 -14.61 -11.43 19.08
N GLN A 580 -15.73 -11.75 18.43
CA GLN A 580 -16.87 -12.40 19.10
C GLN A 580 -17.78 -13.05 18.04
N PHE A 581 -17.71 -14.37 17.91
CA PHE A 581 -18.75 -15.34 17.52
C PHE A 581 -18.10 -16.63 16.98
N ASP A 582 -17.95 -17.62 17.87
CA ASP A 582 -17.98 -19.05 17.53
C ASP A 582 -18.39 -19.82 18.80
N VAL A 583 -19.51 -20.56 18.71
CA VAL A 583 -20.07 -21.50 19.70
C VAL A 583 -20.77 -22.62 18.92
#